data_AF-A0A0S8CPQ7-F1
#
_entry.id   AF-A0A0S8CPQ7-F1
#
_cell.length_a   1.000
_cell.length_b   1.000
_cell.length_c   1.000
_cell.angle_alpha   90.00
_cell.angle_beta   90.00
_cell.angle_gamma   90.00
#
_symmetry.space_group_name_H-M   'P 1'
#
loop_
_entity.id
_entity.type
_entity.pdbx_description
1 polymer ?
#
loop_
_entity_poly.entity_id
_entity_poly.type
_entity_poly.pdbx_seq_one_letter_code
_entity_poly.pdbx_strand_id
1 'polypeptide(L)'
;MKKPYTYPFRGRLFSSNPGITALVALAILLYTVIFSVVSILGYRNFGMSAFDIGIHVQAIWKLSSGRGLFNTVRGLPIWGDHCWFVMLLYTPLYWLLPRVETLLVLQSFALAMGAMPLAAILLRRGAGSLAAVSFSLACLLSPALQNMNLENFHPEVLAAPFLLWSVERAEAEQW
;
A
#
# COMPACT_ATOMS: atom_id res chain seq x y z
N MET A 1 -29.13 8.82 -28.71
CA MET A 1 -28.35 9.32 -27.56
C MET A 1 -28.63 8.42 -26.37
N LYS A 2 -27.66 7.62 -25.91
CA LYS A 2 -27.79 6.84 -24.66
C LYS A 2 -27.81 7.85 -23.50
N LYS A 3 -28.80 7.76 -22.61
CA LYS A 3 -28.82 8.56 -21.38
C LYS A 3 -27.51 8.29 -20.60
N PRO A 4 -26.82 9.31 -20.07
CA PRO A 4 -25.72 9.07 -19.15
C PRO A 4 -26.27 8.27 -17.97
N TYR A 5 -25.59 7.20 -17.60
CA TYR A 5 -25.87 6.46 -16.37
C TYR A 5 -25.62 7.42 -15.21
N THR A 6 -26.66 8.10 -14.74
CA THR A 6 -26.60 8.89 -13.52
C THR A 6 -26.50 7.90 -12.36
N TYR A 7 -25.28 7.61 -11.91
CA TYR A 7 -25.08 6.90 -10.66
C TYR A 7 -25.64 7.78 -9.54
N PRO A 8 -26.66 7.34 -8.78
CA PRO A 8 -27.20 8.16 -7.72
C PRO A 8 -26.08 8.47 -6.73
N PHE A 9 -25.86 9.76 -6.50
CA PHE A 9 -24.88 10.29 -5.58
C PHE A 9 -25.17 9.77 -4.16
N ARG A 10 -24.54 8.65 -3.79
CA ARG A 10 -24.55 8.13 -2.41
C ARG A 10 -23.20 8.40 -1.78
N GLY A 11 -23.08 9.59 -1.20
CA GLY A 11 -22.02 9.89 -0.24
C GLY A 11 -22.04 8.87 0.88
N ARG A 12 -20.90 8.18 1.06
CA ARG A 12 -20.60 7.13 2.07
C ARG A 12 -21.05 5.71 1.71
N LEU A 13 -20.38 5.11 0.72
CA LEU A 13 -20.47 3.69 0.37
C LEU A 13 -20.19 2.75 1.57
N PHE A 14 -19.17 3.09 2.37
CA PHE A 14 -18.79 2.30 3.54
C PHE A 14 -19.76 2.44 4.72
N SER A 15 -20.32 3.63 4.98
CA SER A 15 -21.32 3.78 6.04
C SER A 15 -22.62 3.06 5.71
N SER A 16 -22.88 2.83 4.42
CA SER A 16 -24.03 2.06 3.95
C SER A 16 -23.82 0.55 4.09
N ASN A 17 -22.58 0.07 4.30
CA ASN A 17 -22.23 -1.35 4.36
C ASN A 17 -21.21 -1.64 5.49
N PRO A 18 -21.58 -1.44 6.77
CA PRO A 18 -20.63 -1.53 7.88
C PRO A 18 -20.04 -2.94 8.05
N GLY A 19 -20.82 -3.99 7.81
CA GLY A 19 -20.33 -5.38 7.91
C GLY A 19 -19.25 -5.73 6.89
N ILE A 20 -19.43 -5.30 5.64
CA ILE A 20 -18.44 -5.50 4.56
C ILE A 20 -17.17 -4.72 4.86
N THR A 21 -17.34 -3.46 5.28
CA THR A 21 -16.22 -2.59 5.67
C THR A 21 -15.40 -3.22 6.78
N ALA A 22 -16.06 -3.72 7.84
CA ALA A 22 -15.41 -4.38 8.95
C ALA A 22 -14.69 -5.66 8.52
N LEU A 23 -15.29 -6.47 7.65
CA LEU A 23 -14.69 -7.71 7.17
C LEU A 23 -13.44 -7.46 6.31
N VAL A 24 -13.50 -6.48 5.39
CA VAL A 24 -12.35 -6.09 4.57
C VAL A 24 -11.27 -5.46 5.45
N ALA A 25 -11.63 -4.61 6.41
CA ALA A 25 -10.67 -4.02 7.36
C ALA A 25 -9.99 -5.09 8.22
N LEU A 26 -10.73 -6.11 8.67
CA LEU A 26 -10.16 -7.25 9.39
C LEU A 26 -9.20 -8.04 8.50
N ALA A 27 -9.55 -8.29 7.24
CA ALA A 27 -8.66 -8.97 6.29
C ALA A 27 -7.37 -8.17 6.05
N ILE A 28 -7.47 -6.84 5.92
CA ILE A 28 -6.32 -5.93 5.81
C ILE A 28 -5.44 -6.02 7.05
N LEU A 29 -6.03 -5.98 8.24
CA LEU A 29 -5.31 -6.08 9.50
C LEU A 29 -4.57 -7.42 9.62
N LEU A 30 -5.25 -8.53 9.34
CA LEU A 30 -4.66 -9.87 9.37
C LEU A 30 -3.52 -10.01 8.38
N TYR A 31 -3.72 -9.59 7.12
CA TYR A 31 -2.66 -9.58 6.12
C TYR A 31 -1.47 -8.76 6.62
N THR A 32 -1.72 -7.52 7.06
CA THR A 32 -0.67 -6.60 7.53
C THR A 32 0.16 -7.23 8.64
N VAL A 33 -0.49 -7.82 9.66
CA VAL A 33 0.19 -8.44 10.79
C VAL A 33 1.00 -9.66 10.34
N ILE A 34 0.39 -10.59 9.59
CA ILE A 34 1.04 -11.83 9.16
C ILE A 34 2.28 -11.51 8.31
N PHE A 35 2.09 -10.67 7.30
CA PHE A 35 3.14 -10.36 6.35
C PHE A 35 4.22 -9.44 6.92
N SER A 36 3.89 -8.57 7.87
CA SER A 36 4.89 -7.85 8.65
C SER A 36 5.77 -8.82 9.44
N VAL A 37 5.17 -9.78 10.13
CA VAL A 37 5.91 -10.78 10.92
C VAL A 37 6.83 -11.59 10.01
N VAL A 38 6.32 -12.11 8.90
CA VAL A 38 7.13 -12.91 7.96
C VAL A 38 8.28 -12.09 7.37
N SER A 39 8.02 -10.88 6.87
CA SER A 39 9.07 -10.01 6.32
C SER A 39 10.11 -9.62 7.37
N ILE A 40 9.70 -9.32 8.61
CA ILE A 40 10.62 -8.99 9.71
C ILE A 40 11.48 -10.20 10.09
N LEU A 41 10.90 -11.40 10.16
CA LEU A 41 11.66 -12.61 10.44
C LEU A 41 12.66 -12.91 9.32
N GLY A 42 12.25 -12.72 8.05
CA GLY A 42 13.16 -12.81 6.90
C GLY A 42 14.33 -11.84 7.03
N TYR A 43 14.06 -10.57 7.33
CA TYR A 43 15.08 -9.55 7.56
C TYR A 43 16.04 -9.94 8.71
N ARG A 44 15.50 -10.32 9.87
CA ARG A 44 16.30 -10.65 11.06
C ARG A 44 17.12 -11.94 10.93
N ASN A 45 16.69 -12.84 10.04
CA ASN A 45 17.42 -14.05 9.70
C ASN A 45 18.37 -13.86 8.51
N PHE A 46 18.66 -12.61 8.12
CA PHE A 46 19.54 -12.27 7.00
C PHE A 46 19.07 -12.83 5.65
N GLY A 47 17.76 -13.06 5.49
CA GLY A 47 17.14 -13.57 4.27
C GLY A 47 16.83 -12.49 3.22
N MET A 48 17.27 -11.25 3.43
CA MET A 48 17.07 -10.13 2.51
C MET A 48 18.40 -9.64 1.93
N SER A 49 18.36 -9.15 0.70
CA SER A 49 19.52 -8.58 0.02
C SER A 49 19.95 -7.29 0.73
N ALA A 50 21.18 -7.29 1.26
CA ALA A 50 21.74 -6.13 1.96
C ALA A 50 21.88 -4.91 1.03
N PHE A 51 22.10 -5.14 -0.26
CA PHE A 51 22.21 -4.10 -1.26
C PHE A 51 20.87 -3.39 -1.46
N ASP A 52 19.81 -4.13 -1.76
CA ASP A 52 18.50 -3.57 -2.10
C ASP A 52 17.89 -2.84 -0.90
N ILE A 53 17.87 -3.49 0.27
CA ILE A 53 17.32 -2.86 1.47
C ILE A 53 18.18 -1.68 1.96
N GLY A 54 19.50 -1.75 1.76
CA GLY A 54 20.44 -0.71 2.16
C GLY A 54 20.24 0.60 1.40
N ILE A 55 19.89 0.53 0.11
CA ILE A 55 19.58 1.71 -0.71
C ILE A 55 18.41 2.46 -0.09
N HIS A 56 17.29 1.79 0.17
CA HIS A 56 16.08 2.44 0.68
C HIS A 56 16.23 2.91 2.13
N VAL A 57 16.86 2.11 2.99
CA VAL A 57 17.09 2.45 4.40
C VAL A 57 17.99 3.68 4.52
N GLN A 58 19.09 3.75 3.76
CA GLN A 58 19.94 4.95 3.78
C GLN A 58 19.19 6.16 3.22
N ALA A 59 18.44 5.99 2.13
CA ALA A 59 17.67 7.06 1.52
C ALA A 59 16.67 7.68 2.52
N ILE A 60 15.85 6.85 3.18
CA ILE A 60 14.82 7.35 4.11
C ILE A 60 15.45 7.90 5.39
N TRP A 61 16.56 7.34 5.86
CA TRP A 61 17.31 7.90 6.99
C TRP A 61 17.85 9.29 6.67
N LYS A 62 18.38 9.50 5.45
CA LYS A 62 18.85 10.82 5.02
C LYS A 62 17.71 11.82 4.86
N LEU A 63 16.60 11.41 4.26
CA LEU A 63 15.40 12.25 4.11
C LEU A 63 14.84 12.67 5.48
N SER A 64 14.66 11.71 6.39
CA SER A 64 14.11 11.94 7.74
C SER A 64 15.01 12.75 8.66
N SER A 65 16.33 12.75 8.42
CA SER A 65 17.29 13.51 9.22
C SER A 65 17.86 14.75 8.53
N GLY A 66 17.40 15.08 7.32
CA GLY A 66 17.86 16.24 6.57
C GLY A 66 19.32 16.16 6.11
N ARG A 67 19.86 14.96 5.88
CA ARG A 67 21.30 14.71 5.62
C ARG A 67 21.68 14.63 4.14
N GLY A 68 21.18 15.58 3.34
CA GLY A 68 21.41 15.65 1.90
C GLY A 68 20.83 14.46 1.12
N LEU A 69 20.97 14.47 -0.20
CA LEU A 69 20.30 13.50 -1.07
C LEU A 69 21.23 12.44 -1.66
N PHE A 70 22.55 12.46 -1.41
CA PHE A 70 23.45 11.45 -2.00
C PHE A 70 23.36 10.09 -1.28
N ASN A 71 23.06 9.02 -2.01
CA ASN A 71 23.05 7.65 -1.49
C ASN A 71 24.41 6.99 -1.76
N THR A 72 25.13 6.59 -0.72
CA THR A 72 26.46 5.96 -0.84
C THR A 72 26.39 4.47 -1.17
N VAL A 73 25.28 3.79 -0.87
CA VAL A 73 25.09 2.38 -1.27
C VAL A 73 24.92 2.30 -2.77
N ARG A 74 24.13 3.24 -3.33
CA ARG A 74 23.86 3.33 -4.76
C ARG A 74 24.93 4.10 -5.55
N GLY A 75 25.59 5.07 -4.90
CA GLY A 75 26.61 5.93 -5.52
C GLY A 75 26.05 7.14 -6.27
N LEU A 76 24.79 7.54 -6.03
CA LEU A 76 24.16 8.67 -6.71
C LEU A 76 23.03 9.31 -5.86
N PRO A 77 22.55 10.53 -6.21
CA PRO A 77 21.44 11.16 -5.51
C PRO A 77 20.17 10.29 -5.49
N ILE A 78 19.41 10.29 -4.39
CA ILE A 78 18.22 9.45 -4.16
C ILE A 78 17.24 9.54 -5.34
N TRP A 79 16.96 10.75 -5.83
CA TRP A 79 16.05 10.97 -6.97
C TRP A 79 16.74 10.95 -8.35
N GLY A 80 18.06 10.81 -8.37
CA GLY A 80 18.80 10.53 -9.61
C GLY A 80 18.72 9.06 -10.02
N ASP A 81 18.35 8.16 -9.08
CA ASP A 81 18.19 6.73 -9.35
C ASP A 81 16.76 6.45 -9.82
N HIS A 82 15.80 6.79 -8.98
CA HIS A 82 14.39 6.54 -9.16
C HIS A 82 13.58 7.68 -8.54
N CYS A 83 12.44 8.02 -9.15
CA CYS A 83 11.54 9.06 -8.67
C CYS A 83 10.72 8.61 -7.45
N TRP A 84 11.38 8.23 -6.35
CA TRP A 84 10.73 7.80 -5.10
C TRP A 84 10.22 8.98 -4.26
N PHE A 85 9.50 9.94 -4.85
CA PHE A 85 8.90 11.05 -4.09
C PHE A 85 7.93 10.57 -3.01
N VAL A 86 7.31 9.40 -3.24
CA VAL A 86 6.43 8.74 -2.28
C VAL A 86 7.12 8.43 -0.94
N MET A 87 8.46 8.33 -0.91
CA MET A 87 9.25 8.20 0.33
C MET A 87 9.02 9.35 1.32
N LEU A 88 8.61 10.53 0.85
CA LEU A 88 8.28 11.65 1.73
C LEU A 88 7.09 11.31 2.65
N LEU A 89 6.16 10.45 2.22
CA LEU A 89 5.05 9.99 3.06
C LEU A 89 5.51 9.07 4.19
N TYR A 90 6.57 8.29 3.97
CA TYR A 90 7.17 7.41 4.98
C TYR A 90 8.06 8.18 5.96
N THR A 91 8.57 9.34 5.56
CA THR A 91 9.58 10.11 6.28
C THR A 91 9.19 10.43 7.73
N PRO A 92 8.00 10.99 8.05
CA PRO A 92 7.65 11.30 9.44
C PRO A 92 7.52 10.05 10.31
N LEU A 93 6.99 8.95 9.77
CA LEU A 93 6.82 7.69 10.50
C LEU A 93 8.18 7.05 10.78
N TYR A 94 9.08 7.06 9.79
CA TYR A 94 10.44 6.58 9.95
C TYR A 94 11.26 7.44 10.90
N TRP A 95 11.07 8.76 10.91
CA TRP A 95 11.73 9.66 11.85
C TRP A 95 11.40 9.31 13.31
N LEU A 96 10.14 8.96 13.59
CA LEU A 96 9.71 8.53 14.93
C LEU A 96 10.25 7.14 15.30
N LEU A 97 10.30 6.22 14.34
CA LEU A 97 10.72 4.82 14.54
C LEU A 97 11.73 4.42 13.46
N PRO A 98 13.01 4.83 13.56
CA PRO A 98 14.01 4.66 12.51
C PRO A 98 14.57 3.24 12.47
N ARG A 99 13.73 2.30 12.00
CA ARG A 99 13.98 0.87 11.96
C ARG A 99 13.57 0.30 10.61
N VAL A 100 14.27 -0.71 10.14
CA VAL A 100 13.91 -1.43 8.90
C VAL A 100 12.52 -2.06 9.06
N GLU A 101 12.22 -2.60 10.23
CA GLU A 101 10.92 -3.18 10.55
C GLU A 101 9.77 -2.19 10.38
N THR A 102 9.98 -0.89 10.66
CA THR A 102 8.97 0.15 10.40
C THR A 102 8.60 0.19 8.93
N LEU A 103 9.58 0.15 8.03
CA LEU A 103 9.35 0.19 6.59
C LEU A 103 8.62 -1.06 6.11
N LEU A 104 8.99 -2.24 6.61
CA LEU A 104 8.36 -3.51 6.26
C LEU A 104 6.89 -3.54 6.70
N VAL A 105 6.58 -3.05 7.91
CA VAL A 105 5.20 -2.92 8.40
C VAL A 105 4.39 -1.96 7.52
N LEU A 106 4.98 -0.80 7.18
CA LEU A 106 4.31 0.19 6.35
C LEU A 106 4.05 -0.32 4.92
N GLN A 107 4.97 -1.11 4.36
CA GLN A 107 4.77 -1.78 3.07
C GLN A 107 3.61 -2.79 3.12
N SER A 108 3.59 -3.67 4.13
CA SER A 108 2.50 -4.65 4.29
C SER A 108 1.15 -3.98 4.46
N PHE A 109 1.09 -2.89 5.24
CA PHE A 109 -0.12 -2.11 5.38
C PHE A 109 -0.53 -1.41 4.07
N ALA A 110 0.42 -0.76 3.39
CA ALA A 110 0.17 -0.05 2.13
C ALA A 110 -0.41 -0.98 1.05
N LEU A 111 0.20 -2.16 0.84
CA LEU A 111 -0.30 -3.15 -0.11
C LEU A 111 -1.71 -3.62 0.26
N ALA A 112 -1.92 -3.96 1.53
CA ALA A 112 -3.21 -4.46 2.00
C ALA A 112 -4.34 -3.44 1.83
N MET A 113 -4.05 -2.15 2.05
CA MET A 113 -5.03 -1.07 1.89
C MET A 113 -5.68 -1.02 0.51
N GLY A 114 -5.05 -1.56 -0.54
CA GLY A 114 -5.62 -1.66 -1.88
C GLY A 114 -6.91 -2.49 -1.95
N ALA A 115 -7.14 -3.39 -1.00
CA ALA A 115 -8.38 -4.17 -0.91
C ALA A 115 -9.62 -3.30 -0.63
N MET A 116 -9.46 -2.18 0.08
CA MET A 116 -10.56 -1.31 0.45
C MET A 116 -11.21 -0.56 -0.73
N PRO A 117 -10.45 0.17 -1.58
CA PRO A 117 -11.03 0.77 -2.78
C PRO A 117 -11.56 -0.28 -3.77
N LEU A 118 -10.96 -1.47 -3.85
CA LEU A 118 -11.47 -2.56 -4.67
C LEU A 118 -12.89 -2.99 -4.23
N ALA A 119 -13.12 -3.18 -2.92
CA ALA A 119 -14.44 -3.46 -2.39
C ALA A 119 -15.44 -2.34 -2.72
N ALA A 120 -15.03 -1.08 -2.59
CA ALA A 120 -15.88 0.07 -2.90
C ALA A 120 -16.29 0.14 -4.37
N ILE A 121 -15.34 -0.07 -5.30
CA ILE A 121 -15.61 -0.12 -6.75
C ILE A 121 -16.65 -1.20 -7.06
N LEU A 122 -16.48 -2.40 -6.51
CA LEU A 122 -17.41 -3.53 -6.76
C LEU A 122 -18.81 -3.27 -6.22
N LEU A 123 -18.91 -2.70 -5.01
CA LEU A 123 -20.19 -2.30 -4.43
C LEU A 123 -20.87 -1.19 -5.26
N ARG A 124 -20.10 -0.19 -5.72
CA ARG A 124 -20.60 0.91 -6.56
C ARG A 124 -21.16 0.41 -7.88
N ARG A 125 -20.49 -0.57 -8.49
CA ARG A 125 -20.93 -1.21 -9.74
C ARG A 125 -22.09 -2.19 -9.56
N GLY A 126 -22.59 -2.38 -8.34
CA GLY A 126 -23.73 -3.26 -8.05
C GLY A 126 -23.41 -4.76 -8.08
N ALA A 127 -22.13 -5.14 -7.97
CA ALA A 127 -21.72 -6.56 -7.99
C ALA A 127 -22.15 -7.35 -6.74
N GLY A 128 -22.63 -6.65 -5.70
CA GLY A 128 -23.10 -7.25 -4.46
C GLY A 128 -21.99 -7.53 -3.44
N SER A 129 -22.42 -7.82 -2.21
CA SER A 129 -21.52 -7.93 -1.05
C SER A 129 -20.55 -9.09 -1.14
N LEU A 130 -21.01 -10.24 -1.65
CA LEU A 130 -20.16 -11.43 -1.81
C LEU A 130 -19.02 -11.15 -2.78
N ALA A 131 -19.31 -10.58 -3.96
CA ALA A 131 -18.28 -10.24 -4.94
C ALA A 131 -17.27 -9.24 -4.37
N ALA A 132 -17.73 -8.19 -3.69
CA ALA A 132 -16.87 -7.19 -3.08
C ALA A 132 -15.87 -7.81 -2.08
N VAL A 133 -16.35 -8.69 -1.19
CA VAL A 133 -15.50 -9.38 -0.21
C VAL A 133 -14.58 -10.40 -0.90
N SER A 134 -15.12 -11.25 -1.76
CA SER A 134 -14.36 -12.33 -2.40
C SER A 134 -13.21 -11.79 -3.25
N PHE A 135 -13.41 -10.73 -4.03
CA PHE A 135 -12.33 -10.12 -4.82
C PHE A 135 -11.30 -9.39 -3.95
N SER A 136 -11.73 -8.76 -2.87
CA SER A 136 -10.82 -8.14 -1.90
C SER A 136 -9.92 -9.18 -1.25
N LEU A 137 -10.50 -10.31 -0.82
CA LEU A 137 -9.75 -11.44 -0.28
C LEU A 137 -8.85 -12.07 -1.35
N ALA A 138 -9.34 -12.27 -2.57
CA ALA A 138 -8.54 -12.82 -3.66
C ALA A 138 -7.33 -11.94 -3.99
N CYS A 139 -7.48 -10.61 -3.94
CA CYS A 139 -6.37 -9.68 -4.10
C CYS A 139 -5.30 -9.88 -3.01
N LEU A 140 -5.71 -9.89 -1.73
CA LEU A 140 -4.82 -10.11 -0.59
C LEU A 140 -4.17 -11.51 -0.58
N LEU A 141 -4.90 -12.52 -1.05
CA LEU A 141 -4.42 -13.89 -1.14
C LEU A 141 -3.65 -14.18 -2.43
N SER A 142 -3.52 -13.20 -3.33
CA SER A 142 -2.84 -13.41 -4.60
C SER A 142 -1.33 -13.58 -4.39
N PRO A 143 -0.70 -14.60 -4.99
CA PRO A 143 0.75 -14.78 -4.90
C PRO A 143 1.54 -13.57 -5.38
N ALA A 144 1.01 -12.83 -6.37
CA ALA A 144 1.63 -11.61 -6.87
C ALA A 144 1.78 -10.53 -5.78
N LEU A 145 0.71 -10.25 -5.03
CA LEU A 145 0.75 -9.26 -3.93
C LEU A 145 1.65 -9.74 -2.80
N GLN A 146 1.56 -11.03 -2.45
CA GLN A 146 2.35 -11.63 -1.38
C GLN A 146 3.84 -11.63 -1.68
N ASN A 147 4.23 -12.01 -2.89
CA ASN A 147 5.62 -11.96 -3.33
C ASN A 147 6.15 -10.53 -3.32
N MET A 148 5.38 -9.56 -3.81
CA MET A 148 5.77 -8.13 -3.75
C MET A 148 6.00 -7.66 -2.31
N ASN A 149 5.21 -8.17 -1.35
CA ASN A 149 5.41 -7.80 0.04
C ASN A 149 6.67 -8.44 0.67
N LEU A 150 6.98 -9.67 0.30
CA LEU A 150 8.12 -10.43 0.83
C LEU A 150 9.45 -10.03 0.19
N GLU A 151 9.41 -9.47 -1.02
CA GLU A 151 10.57 -8.99 -1.75
C GLU A 151 11.02 -7.63 -1.22
N ASN A 152 11.98 -7.64 -0.29
CA ASN A 152 12.64 -6.45 0.28
C ASN A 152 11.66 -5.29 0.59
N PHE A 153 12.11 -4.03 0.51
CA PHE A 153 11.26 -2.85 0.66
C PHE A 153 11.21 -2.07 -0.64
N HIS A 154 10.02 -1.73 -1.10
CA HIS A 154 9.72 -1.04 -2.33
C HIS A 154 8.73 0.11 -2.05
N PRO A 155 9.17 1.38 -2.08
CA PRO A 155 8.29 2.51 -1.76
C PRO A 155 7.14 2.69 -2.77
N GLU A 156 7.30 2.22 -4.01
CA GLU A 156 6.30 2.29 -5.08
C GLU A 156 5.04 1.46 -4.82
N VAL A 157 5.04 0.56 -3.84
CA VAL A 157 3.86 -0.25 -3.48
C VAL A 157 2.63 0.59 -3.12
N LEU A 158 2.82 1.83 -2.67
CA LEU A 158 1.74 2.78 -2.43
C LEU A 158 1.03 3.24 -3.72
N ALA A 159 1.63 3.08 -4.89
CA ALA A 159 1.00 3.43 -6.15
C ALA A 159 -0.30 2.64 -6.38
N ALA A 160 -0.29 1.33 -6.08
CA ALA A 160 -1.45 0.46 -6.27
C ALA A 160 -2.71 0.93 -5.52
N PRO A 161 -2.69 1.11 -4.17
CA PRO A 161 -3.86 1.60 -3.45
C PRO A 161 -4.26 3.01 -3.86
N PHE A 162 -3.31 3.91 -4.17
CA PHE A 162 -3.64 5.26 -4.63
C PHE A 162 -4.34 5.26 -6.00
N LEU A 163 -3.88 4.44 -6.95
CA LEU A 163 -4.51 4.30 -8.25
C LEU A 163 -5.91 3.68 -8.14
N LEU A 164 -6.08 2.68 -7.28
CA LEU A 164 -7.40 2.09 -7.03
C LEU A 164 -8.35 3.12 -6.41
N TRP A 165 -7.88 3.92 -5.45
CA TRP A 165 -8.66 5.03 -4.92
C TRP A 165 -8.97 6.11 -5.96
N SER A 166 -8.02 6.45 -6.83
CA SER A 166 -8.29 7.44 -7.89
C SER A 166 -9.35 6.94 -8.86
N VAL A 167 -9.33 5.66 -9.22
CA VAL A 167 -10.40 5.03 -10.03
C VAL A 167 -11.74 5.08 -9.28
N GLU A 168 -11.75 4.72 -8.00
CA GLU A 168 -12.97 4.76 -7.18
C GLU A 168 -13.55 6.18 -7.10
N ARG A 169 -12.71 7.20 -6.94
CA ARG A 169 -13.14 8.62 -6.90
C ARG A 169 -13.57 9.15 -8.25
N ALA A 170 -12.91 8.73 -9.32
CA ALA A 170 -13.33 9.06 -10.68
C ALA A 170 -14.72 8.47 -10.98
N GLU A 171 -14.98 7.21 -10.60
CA GLU A 171 -16.32 6.61 -10.70
C GLU A 171 -17.36 7.26 -9.78
N ALA A 172 -16.90 7.92 -8.71
CA ALA A 172 -17.76 8.70 -7.84
C ALA A 172 -18.08 10.11 -8.38
N GLU A 173 -17.45 10.52 -9.48
CA GLU A 173 -17.45 11.91 -9.98
C GLU A 173 -16.94 12.91 -8.92
N GLN A 174 -15.94 12.50 -8.12
CA GLN A 174 -15.36 13.28 -7.01
C GLN A 174 -13.86 13.58 -7.22
N TRP A 175 -13.48 13.96 -8.44
CA TRP A 175 -12.10 14.29 -8.78
C TRP A 175 -11.74 15.74 -8.46
#